data_AF-A0A347AJZ5-F1
#
_entry.id   AF-A0A347AJZ5-F1
#
_cell.length_a   1.000
_cell.length_b   1.000
_cell.length_c   1.000
_cell.angle_alpha   90.00
_cell.angle_beta   90.00
_cell.angle_gamma   90.00
#
_symmetry.space_group_name_H-M   'P 1'
#
loop_
_entity.id
_entity.type
_entity.pdbx_description
1 polymer ?
#
loop_
_entity_poly.entity_id
_entity_poly.type
_entity_poly.pdbx_seq_one_letter_code
_entity_poly.pdbx_strand_id
1 'polypeptide(L)'
;MSIKVAVASSDGKYINQHFGMASQFLIFELDEDGTHKFLELRENKPACSTEGHSELSMEKSVKLISDCQAVLAGQIGPGAIDILLKNNIGPYIAPTFIEDALKQLAEIRKKKKD
;
A
#
# COMPACT_ATOMS: atom_id res chain seq x y z
N MET A 1 14.98 -2.21 -12.42
CA MET A 1 14.09 -3.29 -11.92
C MET A 1 12.87 -2.63 -11.35
N SER A 2 11.68 -2.92 -11.87
CA SER A 2 10.45 -2.35 -11.33
C SER A 2 9.90 -3.17 -10.15
N ILE A 3 9.14 -2.48 -9.30
CA ILE A 3 8.41 -3.08 -8.18
C ILE A 3 6.92 -2.71 -8.26
N LYS A 4 6.07 -3.53 -7.66
CA LYS A 4 4.65 -3.18 -7.48
C LYS A 4 4.43 -2.53 -6.12
N VAL A 5 3.70 -1.42 -6.12
CA VAL A 5 3.37 -0.62 -4.94
C VAL A 5 1.86 -0.45 -4.86
N ALA A 6 1.28 -0.90 -3.75
CA ALA A 6 -0.13 -0.67 -3.45
C ALA A 6 -0.32 0.67 -2.75
N VAL A 7 -1.36 1.42 -3.10
CA VAL A 7 -1.63 2.75 -2.55
C VAL A 7 -3.07 2.85 -2.05
N ALA A 8 -3.23 3.14 -0.77
CA ALA A 8 -4.52 3.32 -0.13
C ALA A 8 -5.01 4.78 -0.32
N SER A 9 -5.82 5.00 -1.35
CA SER A 9 -6.38 6.32 -1.69
C SER A 9 -7.83 6.20 -2.14
N SER A 10 -8.67 7.16 -1.75
CA SER A 10 -10.08 7.20 -2.18
C SER A 10 -10.30 8.03 -3.45
N ASP A 11 -9.42 9.00 -3.73
CA ASP A 11 -9.54 9.95 -4.87
C ASP A 11 -8.53 9.66 -5.99
N GLY A 12 -7.57 8.77 -5.77
CA GLY A 12 -6.51 8.45 -6.74
C GLY A 12 -5.43 9.52 -6.88
N LYS A 13 -5.42 10.55 -6.00
CA LYS A 13 -4.42 11.63 -5.97
C LYS A 13 -3.66 11.73 -4.65
N TYR A 14 -4.38 11.57 -3.54
CA TYR A 14 -3.84 11.71 -2.18
C TYR A 14 -3.91 10.39 -1.43
N ILE A 15 -2.86 10.07 -0.69
CA ILE A 15 -2.82 8.91 0.20
C ILE A 15 -3.53 9.28 1.51
N ASN A 16 -4.83 9.02 1.55
CA ASN A 16 -5.70 9.49 2.62
C ASN A 16 -6.44 8.36 3.36
N GLN A 17 -6.29 7.11 2.92
CA GLN A 17 -6.97 5.98 3.55
C GLN A 17 -6.10 5.31 4.61
N HIS A 18 -6.72 4.90 5.71
CA HIS A 18 -6.14 3.96 6.66
C HIS A 18 -6.13 2.56 6.04
N PHE A 19 -5.01 1.84 6.10
CA PHE A 19 -4.88 0.52 5.44
C PHE A 19 -6.03 -0.46 5.79
N GLY A 20 -6.32 -0.64 7.08
CA GLY A 20 -7.40 -1.55 7.53
C GLY A 20 -8.83 -1.10 7.20
N MET A 21 -9.02 0.14 6.75
CA MET A 21 -10.33 0.67 6.35
C MET A 21 -10.39 0.99 4.85
N ALA A 22 -9.29 0.77 4.12
CA ALA A 22 -9.19 1.12 2.73
C ALA A 22 -10.18 0.28 1.92
N SER A 23 -11.07 0.94 1.19
CA SER A 23 -12.02 0.29 0.28
C SER A 23 -11.42 -0.08 -1.07
N GLN A 24 -10.21 0.37 -1.35
CA GLN A 24 -9.49 0.06 -2.59
C GLN A 24 -7.99 0.30 -2.43
N PHE A 25 -7.23 -0.35 -3.29
CA PHE A 25 -5.81 -0.10 -3.50
C PHE A 25 -5.54 0.20 -4.97
N LEU A 26 -4.87 1.32 -5.23
CA LEU A 26 -4.32 1.60 -6.55
C LEU A 26 -2.95 0.94 -6.64
N ILE A 27 -2.75 0.13 -7.67
CA ILE A 27 -1.50 -0.60 -7.88
C ILE A 27 -0.68 0.17 -8.92
N PHE A 28 0.53 0.54 -8.52
CA PHE A 28 1.50 1.20 -9.37
C PHE A 28 2.71 0.31 -9.59
N GLU A 29 3.25 0.34 -10.79
CA GLU A 29 4.61 -0.09 -11.07
C GLU A 29 5.54 1.09 -10.79
N LEU A 30 6.60 0.87 -10.01
CA LEU A 30 7.61 1.87 -9.67
C LEU A 30 8.99 1.35 -10.10
N ASP A 31 9.67 2.11 -10.95
CA ASP A 31 11.04 1.81 -11.38
C ASP A 31 12.10 2.48 -10.50
N GLU A 32 13.36 2.05 -10.61
CA GLU A 32 14.48 2.53 -9.79
C GLU A 32 14.84 4.00 -10.10
N ASP A 33 14.55 4.45 -11.32
CA ASP A 33 14.73 5.84 -11.74
C ASP A 33 13.60 6.77 -11.26
N GLY A 34 12.63 6.26 -10.49
CA GLY A 34 11.51 7.02 -9.94
C GLY A 34 10.33 7.23 -10.90
N THR A 35 10.44 6.69 -12.12
CA THR A 35 9.31 6.61 -13.06
C THR A 35 8.27 5.63 -12.50
N HIS A 36 6.99 5.99 -12.58
CA HIS A 36 5.91 5.14 -12.13
C HIS A 36 4.76 5.08 -13.12
N LYS A 37 4.01 3.99 -13.10
CA LYS A 37 2.87 3.75 -13.98
C LYS A 37 1.73 3.13 -13.20
N PHE A 38 0.52 3.67 -13.35
CA PHE A 38 -0.68 3.02 -12.84
C PHE A 38 -0.97 1.74 -13.61
N LEU A 39 -1.16 0.63 -12.89
CA LEU A 39 -1.45 -0.69 -13.48
C LEU A 39 -2.94 -1.01 -13.41
N GLU A 40 -3.51 -0.95 -12.20
CA GLU A 40 -4.87 -1.42 -11.93
C GLU A 40 -5.38 -0.87 -10.60
N LEU A 41 -6.71 -0.88 -10.43
CA LEU A 41 -7.38 -0.63 -9.16
C LEU A 41 -7.92 -1.95 -8.63
N ARG A 42 -7.60 -2.26 -7.37
CA ARG A 42 -8.10 -3.45 -6.69
C ARG A 42 -9.09 -3.03 -5.61
N GLU A 43 -10.34 -3.39 -5.80
CA GLU A 43 -11.39 -3.17 -4.79
C GLU A 43 -11.13 -4.04 -3.56
N ASN A 44 -11.21 -3.42 -2.39
CA ASN A 44 -11.09 -4.09 -1.11
C ASN A 44 -12.42 -4.02 -0.37
N LYS A 45 -12.72 -5.06 0.41
CA LYS A 45 -13.89 -5.06 1.30
C LYS A 45 -13.39 -4.80 2.72
N PRO A 46 -13.42 -3.54 3.20
CA PRO A 46 -12.94 -3.22 4.54
C PRO A 46 -13.83 -3.90 5.58
N ALA A 47 -13.32 -4.10 6.79
CA ALA A 47 -14.00 -4.82 7.87
C ALA A 47 -15.31 -4.17 8.37
N CYS A 48 -15.81 -3.11 7.72
CA CYS A 48 -16.98 -2.36 8.13
C CYS A 48 -18.27 -2.93 7.52
N SER A 49 -18.61 -4.17 7.86
CA SER A 49 -19.93 -4.73 7.59
C SER A 49 -20.35 -5.56 8.80
N THR A 50 -20.68 -4.87 9.90
CA THR A 50 -21.55 -5.30 11.03
C THR A 50 -21.23 -6.61 11.77
N GLU A 51 -20.31 -7.44 11.30
CA GLU A 51 -20.00 -8.78 11.81
C GLU A 51 -18.49 -9.01 11.84
N GLY A 52 -17.85 -8.43 12.86
CA GLY A 52 -16.52 -8.85 13.30
C GLY A 52 -15.37 -7.96 12.82
N HIS A 53 -14.70 -7.33 13.79
CA HIS A 53 -13.26 -7.10 13.75
C HIS A 53 -12.52 -8.45 13.64
N SER A 54 -12.65 -9.14 12.52
CA SER A 54 -11.98 -10.41 12.31
C SER A 54 -10.67 -10.16 11.58
N GLU A 55 -9.60 -10.68 12.16
CA GLU A 55 -8.28 -10.90 11.57
C GLU A 55 -8.35 -11.29 10.08
N LEU A 56 -9.36 -12.09 9.72
CA LEU A 56 -9.74 -12.50 8.37
C LEU A 56 -9.88 -11.36 7.35
N SER A 57 -10.41 -10.19 7.74
CA SER A 57 -10.57 -9.05 6.82
C SER A 57 -9.24 -8.35 6.53
N MET A 58 -8.33 -8.34 7.50
CA MET A 58 -6.98 -7.84 7.33
C MET A 58 -6.15 -8.80 6.47
N GLU A 59 -6.24 -10.11 6.71
CA GLU A 59 -5.60 -11.12 5.89
C GLU A 59 -6.06 -11.07 4.43
N LYS A 60 -7.35 -10.85 4.17
CA LYS A 60 -7.86 -10.62 2.81
C LYS A 60 -7.26 -9.39 2.16
N SER A 61 -7.17 -8.28 2.90
CA SER A 61 -6.57 -7.03 2.39
C SER A 61 -5.09 -7.23 2.05
N VAL A 62 -4.34 -7.95 2.89
CA VAL A 62 -2.92 -8.28 2.64
C VAL A 62 -2.79 -9.24 1.44
N LYS A 63 -3.66 -10.25 1.35
CA LYS A 63 -3.69 -11.20 0.23
C LYS A 63 -3.96 -10.52 -1.11
N LEU A 64 -4.81 -9.49 -1.11
CA LEU A 64 -5.15 -8.71 -2.29
C LEU A 64 -3.94 -7.96 -2.88
N ILE A 65 -2.92 -7.68 -2.07
CA ILE A 65 -1.70 -6.97 -2.46
C ILE A 65 -0.44 -7.83 -2.29
N SER A 66 -0.55 -9.16 -2.18
CA SER A 66 0.61 -10.03 -1.91
C SER A 66 1.68 -10.05 -3.01
N ASP A 67 1.35 -9.64 -4.24
CA ASP A 67 2.33 -9.43 -5.31
C ASP A 67 3.00 -8.05 -5.26
N CYS A 68 2.64 -7.18 -4.31
CA CYS A 68 3.27 -5.87 -4.11
C CYS A 68 4.42 -5.98 -3.10
N GLN A 69 5.50 -5.25 -3.36
CA GLN A 69 6.66 -5.18 -2.46
C GLN A 69 6.52 -4.07 -1.40
N ALA A 70 5.58 -3.15 -1.60
CA ALA A 70 5.31 -2.06 -0.67
C ALA A 70 3.84 -1.67 -0.69
N VAL A 71 3.37 -1.12 0.43
CA VAL A 71 2.07 -0.45 0.53
C VAL A 71 2.22 0.93 1.15
N LEU A 72 1.61 1.92 0.52
CA LEU A 72 1.53 3.30 0.98
C LEU A 72 0.12 3.56 1.52
N ALA A 73 -0.01 4.04 2.76
CA ALA A 73 -1.28 4.42 3.35
C ALA A 73 -1.17 5.69 4.20
N GLY A 74 -2.30 6.36 4.46
CA GLY A 74 -2.33 7.55 5.30
C GLY A 74 -2.11 7.19 6.77
N GLN A 75 -2.49 5.97 7.16
CA GLN A 75 -2.26 5.40 8.47
C GLN A 75 -2.23 3.86 8.37
N ILE A 76 -1.39 3.22 9.18
CA ILE A 76 -1.31 1.76 9.30
C ILE A 76 -1.24 1.42 10.79
N GLY A 77 -2.17 0.58 11.26
CA GLY A 77 -2.18 0.11 12.65
C GLY A 77 -1.09 -0.94 12.92
N PRO A 78 -0.66 -1.13 14.18
CA PRO A 78 0.46 -2.01 14.54
C PRO A 78 0.25 -3.47 14.13
N GLY A 79 -0.96 -4.01 14.26
CA GLY A 79 -1.28 -5.38 13.80
C GLY A 79 -1.13 -5.54 12.28
N ALA A 80 -1.52 -4.53 11.51
CA ALA A 80 -1.34 -4.55 10.05
C ALA A 80 0.13 -4.48 9.66
N ILE A 81 0.94 -3.67 10.37
CA ILE A 81 2.38 -3.58 10.13
C ILE A 81 3.05 -4.95 10.28
N ASP A 82 2.75 -5.68 11.36
CA ASP A 82 3.33 -7.00 11.62
C ASP A 82 2.97 -8.01 10.52
N ILE A 83 1.70 -8.04 10.10
CA ILE A 83 1.23 -8.97 9.05
C ILE A 83 1.84 -8.60 7.68
N LEU A 84 1.92 -7.31 7.34
CA LEU A 84 2.54 -6.84 6.09
C LEU A 84 4.00 -7.25 6.01
N LEU A 85 4.77 -7.05 7.09
CA LEU A 85 6.18 -7.43 7.16
C LEU A 85 6.37 -8.94 7.05
N LYS A 86 5.53 -9.74 7.73
CA LYS A 86 5.52 -11.21 7.59
C LYS A 86 5.26 -11.67 6.15
N ASN A 87 4.53 -10.89 5.37
CA ASN A 87 4.25 -11.17 3.96
C ASN A 87 5.26 -10.50 3.00
N ASN A 88 6.39 -9.98 3.49
CA ASN A 88 7.42 -9.28 2.71
C ASN A 88 6.92 -8.01 1.99
N ILE A 89 5.87 -7.38 2.52
CA ILE A 89 5.33 -6.13 2.01
C ILE A 89 5.80 -5.00 2.93
N GLY A 90 6.58 -4.06 2.40
CA GLY A 90 7.03 -2.90 3.16
C GLY A 90 5.88 -1.94 3.49
N PRO A 91 5.52 -1.71 4.77
CA PRO A 91 4.49 -0.76 5.15
C PRO A 91 5.08 0.66 5.23
N TYR A 92 4.46 1.62 4.54
CA TYR A 92 4.86 3.02 4.58
C TYR A 92 3.66 3.91 4.87
N ILE A 93 3.81 4.77 5.89
CA ILE A 93 2.82 5.78 6.24
C ILE A 93 3.24 7.08 5.56
N ALA A 94 2.44 7.54 4.60
CA ALA A 94 2.77 8.70 3.77
C ALA A 94 1.50 9.50 3.43
N PRO A 95 0.95 10.31 4.35
CA PRO A 95 -0.25 11.12 4.12
C PRO A 95 0.04 12.33 3.22
N THR A 96 0.37 12.09 1.95
CA THR A 96 0.75 13.08 0.95
C THR A 96 0.22 12.70 -0.44
N PHE A 97 0.56 13.46 -1.48
CA PHE A 97 0.28 13.10 -2.86
C PHE A 97 0.94 11.79 -3.26
N ILE A 98 0.25 10.99 -4.06
CA ILE A 98 0.75 9.68 -4.51
C ILE A 98 2.08 9.83 -5.25
N GLU A 99 2.20 10.83 -6.13
CA GLU A 99 3.41 11.08 -6.91
C GLU A 99 4.62 11.38 -6.03
N ASP A 100 4.46 12.22 -5.00
CA ASP A 100 5.53 12.55 -4.06
C ASP A 100 5.96 11.35 -3.23
N ALA A 101 5.01 10.53 -2.78
CA ALA A 101 5.31 9.34 -2.01
C ALA A 101 6.05 8.27 -2.84
N LEU A 102 5.66 8.08 -4.10
CA LEU A 102 6.32 7.14 -5.01
C LEU A 102 7.76 7.58 -5.33
N LYS A 103 7.99 8.88 -5.56
CA LYS A 103 9.33 9.44 -5.76
C LYS A 103 10.23 9.21 -4.53
N GLN A 104 9.74 9.55 -3.34
CA GLN A 104 10.48 9.33 -2.10
C GLN A 104 10.80 7.85 -1.87
N LEU A 105 9.84 6.96 -2.15
CA LEU A 105 10.06 5.52 -2.04
C LEU A 105 11.18 5.04 -2.98
N ALA A 106 11.21 5.51 -4.23
CA ALA A 106 12.28 5.18 -5.17
C ALA A 106 13.66 5.63 -4.66
N GLU A 107 13.76 6.86 -4.14
CA GLU A 107 15.02 7.38 -3.57
C GLU A 107 15.51 6.57 -2.36
N ILE A 108 14.61 6.21 -1.44
CA ILE A 108 14.95 5.38 -0.27
C ILE A 108 15.48 4.01 -0.72
N ARG A 109 14.87 3.41 -1.75
CA ARG A 109 15.30 2.12 -2.28
C ARG A 109 16.65 2.20 -2.98
N LYS A 110 16.92 3.27 -3.72
CA LYS A 110 18.21 3.50 -4.37
C LYS A 110 19.35 3.60 -3.34
N LYS A 111 19.14 4.34 -2.26
CA LYS A 111 20.11 4.50 -1.16
C LYS A 111 20.41 3.22 -0.37
N LYS A 112 19.50 2.24 -0.35
CA LYS A 112 19.74 0.94 0.31
C LYS A 112 20.54 -0.06 -0.55
N LYS A 113 20.75 0.24 -1.83
CA LYS A 113 21.47 -0.61 -2.78
C LYS A 113 22.96 -0.24 -2.91
N ASP A 114 23.32 0.97 -2.50
CA ASP A 114 24.70 1.48 -2.35
C ASP A 114 25.27 1.05 -0.99
#